data_AF-A0A8W8KJW8-F1
#
_entry.id   AF-A0A8W8KJW8-F1
#
_cell.length_a   1.000
_cell.length_b   1.000
_cell.length_c   1.000
_cell.angle_alpha   90.00
_cell.angle_beta   90.00
_cell.angle_gamma   90.00
#
_symmetry.space_group_name_H-M   'P 1'
#
loop_
_entity.id
_entity.type
_entity.pdbx_description
1 polymer ?
#
loop_
_entity_poly.entity_id
_entity_poly.type
_entity_poly.pdbx_seq_one_letter_code
_entity_poly.pdbx_strand_id
1 'polypeptide(L)'
;SNEHRLNLKGLRSAVDMTQSTSSSHWREQGNGIYVTARDNLCPSVRKERLRQAASCYYKAFNFSVNEDEKVSAAKNLAMVSWKTAKVDEQCMERMSLMVHQYKEAFKHFSFGFHHSETVKADSWRDGLLASAKGCWEELRCGRVSELSMENRAMTYHDLVQHIQIPELQAECYIELANCHFHFGITAIQNKDFKRGLYEMRDCYMPINEAKRCQGEKINIQAEIRILEEDVFMHQCMAEAMQAISIGDDLYEKLIKDEESLNMDMAYEVIDWFKQAVIRTREVTEVEIEAVALSRLGRLYDQVLKIKYKAKEYLMRSMQLAHSMHPRTFNSEGWFKDCAEILERYQKETVAAEEEKWNKEREEIVKGLEKEMKGIEKADEKDSQEFLRYVYRVFPPKNKEHKLEGGLKKKGFHVEHDKLKKILQKAVVHYHPDKVDTEKHGKVWKVLSEEITKRLTRRYERMK
;
A
#
# COMPACT_ATOMS: atom_id res chain seq x y z
N SER A 1 -3.89 84.53 57.01
CA SER A 1 -5.27 84.27 56.54
C SER A 1 -5.18 83.60 55.18
N ASN A 2 -5.32 82.27 55.10
CA ASN A 2 -6.60 81.56 55.05
C ASN A 2 -7.53 82.14 53.97
N GLU A 3 -7.70 81.39 52.87
CA GLU A 3 -9.00 80.84 52.43
C GLU A 3 -9.70 81.80 51.44
N HIS A 4 -10.16 81.44 50.23
CA HIS A 4 -10.71 80.19 49.75
C HIS A 4 -10.48 79.97 48.24
N ARG A 5 -10.12 78.71 47.91
CA ARG A 5 -10.50 78.00 46.68
C ARG A 5 -12.03 77.79 46.65
N LEU A 6 -12.61 77.89 45.45
CA LEU A 6 -13.90 77.36 44.92
C LEU A 6 -14.45 78.46 44.00
N ASN A 7 -14.69 78.30 42.70
CA ASN A 7 -15.43 77.21 42.07
C ASN A 7 -15.09 77.19 40.56
N LEU A 8 -14.23 76.28 40.14
CA LEU A 8 -13.90 76.02 38.72
C LEU A 8 -14.26 74.55 38.39
N LYS A 9 -15.44 74.12 38.87
CA LYS A 9 -16.00 72.77 38.69
C LYS A 9 -17.26 72.74 37.82
N GLY A 10 -17.45 73.74 36.95
CA GLY A 10 -18.66 73.87 36.12
C GLY A 10 -18.48 73.66 34.61
N LEU A 11 -17.26 73.40 34.10
CA LEU A 11 -16.99 73.46 32.64
C LEU A 11 -16.09 72.33 32.12
N ARG A 12 -16.16 71.14 32.77
CA ARG A 12 -15.48 69.91 32.29
C ARG A 12 -16.34 68.64 32.47
N SER A 13 -17.63 68.70 32.18
CA SER A 13 -18.47 67.48 32.17
C SER A 13 -19.55 67.46 31.09
N ALA A 14 -19.27 68.03 29.91
CA ALA A 14 -20.22 68.04 28.80
C ALA A 14 -19.60 67.57 27.48
N VAL A 15 -18.65 66.63 27.54
CA VAL A 15 -18.17 65.87 26.38
C VAL A 15 -17.92 64.44 26.84
N ASP A 16 -19.01 63.72 27.14
CA ASP A 16 -19.04 62.24 27.19
C ASP A 16 -20.50 61.73 27.21
N MET A 17 -21.34 62.33 26.35
CA MET A 17 -22.52 61.63 25.87
C MET A 17 -22.14 61.03 24.53
N THR A 18 -21.73 59.77 24.53
CA THR A 18 -21.62 58.95 23.33
C THR A 18 -22.99 58.97 22.64
N GLN A 19 -23.14 59.80 21.61
CA GLN A 19 -24.29 59.69 20.71
C GLN A 19 -24.27 58.27 20.16
N SER A 20 -25.25 57.45 20.54
CA SER A 20 -25.43 56.11 19.98
C SER A 20 -25.53 56.25 18.46
N THR A 21 -24.51 55.78 17.75
CA THR A 21 -24.50 55.81 16.28
C THR A 21 -25.59 54.89 15.76
N SER A 22 -26.07 55.14 14.53
CA SER A 22 -27.07 54.26 13.92
C SER A 22 -26.60 52.80 13.88
N SER A 23 -25.30 52.55 13.68
CA SER A 23 -24.72 51.21 13.77
C SER A 23 -24.79 50.61 15.17
N SER A 24 -24.44 51.36 16.23
CA SER A 24 -24.53 50.88 17.63
C SER A 24 -25.96 50.51 17.98
N HIS A 25 -26.93 51.38 17.65
CA HIS A 25 -28.35 51.14 17.89
C HIS A 25 -28.84 49.83 17.24
N TRP A 26 -28.53 49.61 15.96
CA TRP A 26 -28.94 48.38 15.26
C TRP A 26 -28.23 47.14 15.81
N ARG A 27 -26.96 47.23 16.25
CA ARG A 27 -26.26 46.10 16.91
C ARG A 27 -26.90 45.76 18.25
N GLU A 28 -27.21 46.74 19.08
CA GLU A 28 -27.86 46.53 20.38
C GLU A 28 -29.23 45.87 20.22
N GLN A 29 -30.05 46.36 19.28
CA GLN A 29 -31.33 45.75 18.97
C GLN A 29 -31.17 44.30 18.47
N GLY A 30 -30.24 44.06 17.54
CA GLY A 30 -29.95 42.72 17.04
C GLY A 30 -29.46 41.77 18.13
N ASN A 31 -28.59 42.24 19.04
CA ASN A 31 -28.07 41.47 20.17
C ASN A 31 -29.21 41.05 21.12
N GLY A 32 -30.13 41.98 21.39
CA GLY A 32 -31.33 41.72 22.18
C GLY A 32 -32.15 40.57 21.60
N ILE A 33 -32.40 40.59 20.28
CA ILE A 33 -33.15 39.52 19.59
C ILE A 33 -32.33 38.22 19.57
N TYR A 34 -31.04 38.27 19.27
CA TYR A 34 -30.16 37.11 19.14
C TYR A 34 -30.11 36.25 20.41
N VAL A 35 -30.04 36.87 21.58
CA VAL A 35 -30.03 36.17 22.88
C VAL A 35 -31.37 35.47 23.16
N THR A 36 -32.47 35.93 22.56
CA THR A 36 -33.76 35.26 22.70
C THR A 36 -33.88 33.99 21.85
N ALA A 37 -33.00 33.75 20.88
CA ALA A 37 -32.97 32.50 20.11
C ALA A 37 -32.33 31.35 20.93
N ARG A 38 -33.00 30.95 22.02
CA ARG A 38 -32.57 29.91 22.97
C ARG A 38 -32.83 28.51 22.42
N ASP A 39 -32.03 27.54 22.85
CA ASP A 39 -32.10 26.15 22.34
C ASP A 39 -33.35 25.38 22.76
N ASN A 40 -34.03 25.82 23.83
CA ASN A 40 -35.28 25.24 24.29
C ASN A 40 -36.52 25.68 23.48
N LEU A 41 -36.35 26.52 22.47
CA LEU A 41 -37.44 26.97 21.60
C LEU A 41 -37.57 26.07 20.38
N CYS A 42 -38.79 26.04 19.82
CA CYS A 42 -39.03 25.40 18.53
C CYS A 42 -38.07 25.95 17.46
N PRO A 43 -37.46 25.11 16.61
CA PRO A 43 -36.47 25.57 15.64
C PRO A 43 -36.98 26.63 14.66
N SER A 44 -38.24 26.57 14.23
CA SER A 44 -38.84 27.60 13.36
C SER A 44 -38.84 28.99 14.02
N VAL A 45 -39.15 29.05 15.33
CA VAL A 45 -39.10 30.28 16.13
C VAL A 45 -37.66 30.77 16.29
N ARG A 46 -36.70 29.85 16.46
CA ARG A 46 -35.26 30.20 16.53
C ARG A 46 -34.80 30.81 15.21
N LYS A 47 -35.11 30.20 14.07
CA LYS A 47 -34.77 30.74 12.74
C LYS A 47 -35.35 32.12 12.49
N GLU A 48 -36.63 32.32 12.83
CA GLU A 48 -37.25 33.63 12.65
C GLU A 48 -36.57 34.71 13.51
N ARG A 49 -36.25 34.40 14.77
CA ARG A 49 -35.49 35.31 15.64
C ARG A 49 -34.09 35.60 15.09
N LEU A 50 -33.38 34.58 14.60
CA LEU A 50 -32.05 34.75 14.00
C LEU A 50 -32.13 35.58 12.72
N ARG A 51 -33.15 35.39 11.88
CA ARG A 51 -33.40 36.21 10.68
C ARG A 51 -33.64 37.67 11.02
N GLN A 52 -34.44 37.94 12.06
CA GLN A 52 -34.67 39.30 12.55
C GLN A 52 -33.39 39.94 13.08
N ALA A 53 -32.61 39.22 13.89
CA ALA A 53 -31.31 39.68 14.39
C ALA A 53 -30.33 39.96 13.22
N ALA A 54 -30.27 39.07 12.22
CA ALA A 54 -29.46 39.26 11.03
C ALA A 54 -29.86 40.53 10.26
N SER A 55 -31.16 40.82 10.10
CA SER A 55 -31.64 42.06 9.47
C SER A 55 -31.13 43.30 10.20
N CYS A 56 -31.15 43.30 11.55
CA CYS A 56 -30.58 44.38 12.35
C CYS A 56 -29.06 44.50 12.12
N TYR A 57 -28.32 43.39 12.13
CA TYR A 57 -26.87 43.44 11.91
C TYR A 57 -26.47 43.87 10.50
N TYR A 58 -27.26 43.51 9.47
CA TYR A 58 -27.07 44.00 8.11
C TYR A 58 -27.22 45.52 8.04
N LYS A 59 -28.26 46.08 8.70
CA LYS A 59 -28.40 47.53 8.83
C LYS A 59 -27.21 48.13 9.57
N ALA A 60 -26.77 47.53 10.68
CA ALA A 60 -25.62 48.02 11.43
C ALA A 60 -24.33 48.04 10.59
N PHE A 61 -24.12 47.03 9.74
CA PHE A 61 -22.97 46.93 8.85
C PHE A 61 -23.02 48.00 7.76
N ASN A 62 -24.19 48.27 7.19
CA ASN A 62 -24.35 49.28 6.14
C ASN A 62 -24.33 50.72 6.66
N PHE A 63 -24.75 50.95 7.91
CA PHE A 63 -24.76 52.26 8.55
C PHE A 63 -23.55 52.51 9.46
N SER A 64 -22.49 51.69 9.38
CA SER A 64 -21.25 51.93 10.12
C SER A 64 -20.56 53.20 9.64
N VAL A 65 -20.16 54.07 10.56
CA VAL A 65 -19.46 55.33 10.22
C VAL A 65 -17.93 55.20 10.29
N ASN A 66 -17.43 54.12 10.87
CA ASN A 66 -16.00 53.81 10.96
C ASN A 66 -15.76 52.29 10.88
N GLU A 67 -14.50 51.90 10.71
CA GLU A 67 -14.11 50.49 10.59
C GLU A 67 -14.34 49.69 11.89
N ASP A 68 -14.19 50.30 13.06
CA ASP A 68 -14.45 49.63 14.35
C ASP A 68 -15.90 49.10 14.45
N GLU A 69 -16.86 49.95 14.08
CA GLU A 69 -18.28 49.61 14.04
C GLU A 69 -18.57 48.55 12.99
N LYS A 70 -17.98 48.69 11.80
CA LYS A 70 -18.18 47.78 10.67
C LYS A 70 -17.68 46.38 10.98
N VAL A 71 -16.49 46.26 11.56
CA VAL A 71 -15.90 45.01 12.06
C VAL A 71 -16.76 44.38 13.15
N SER A 72 -17.30 45.20 14.06
CA SER A 72 -18.20 44.73 15.12
C SER A 72 -19.51 44.18 14.55
N ALA A 73 -20.09 44.85 13.55
CA ALA A 73 -21.29 44.38 12.86
C ALA A 73 -21.02 43.11 12.05
N ALA A 74 -19.86 43.01 11.40
CA ALA A 74 -19.42 41.80 10.69
C ALA A 74 -19.32 40.60 11.63
N LYS A 75 -18.69 40.75 12.80
CA LYS A 75 -18.66 39.67 13.80
C LYS A 75 -20.07 39.19 14.16
N ASN A 76 -20.99 40.12 14.39
CA ASN A 76 -22.38 39.77 14.70
C ASN A 76 -23.09 39.05 13.56
N LEU A 77 -22.86 39.46 12.31
CA LEU A 77 -23.34 38.75 11.11
C LEU A 77 -22.75 37.34 11.02
N ALA A 78 -21.45 37.18 11.28
CA ALA A 78 -20.80 35.87 11.27
C ALA A 78 -21.43 34.92 12.31
N MET A 79 -21.61 35.41 13.55
CA MET A 79 -22.18 34.62 14.65
C MET A 79 -23.65 34.23 14.39
N VAL A 80 -24.47 35.13 13.82
CA VAL A 80 -25.86 34.81 13.52
C VAL A 80 -25.99 33.80 12.37
N SER A 81 -25.15 33.91 11.34
CA SER A 81 -25.13 32.94 10.24
C SER A 81 -24.67 31.56 10.73
N TRP A 82 -23.58 31.50 11.52
CA TRP A 82 -23.13 30.25 12.13
C TRP A 82 -24.22 29.62 13.00
N LYS A 83 -24.85 30.39 13.88
CA LYS A 83 -25.94 29.88 14.72
C LYS A 83 -27.15 29.43 13.90
N THR A 84 -27.44 30.08 12.77
CA THR A 84 -28.51 29.66 11.85
C THR A 84 -28.18 28.33 11.19
N ALA A 85 -26.93 28.12 10.77
CA ALA A 85 -26.46 26.86 10.21
C ALA A 85 -26.68 25.69 11.19
N LYS A 86 -26.37 25.89 12.48
CA LYS A 86 -26.65 24.88 13.53
C LYS A 86 -28.12 24.55 13.67
N VAL A 87 -29.01 25.53 13.52
CA VAL A 87 -30.46 25.28 13.56
C VAL A 87 -30.90 24.54 12.30
N ASP A 88 -30.37 24.89 11.13
CA ASP A 88 -30.64 24.18 9.87
C ASP A 88 -30.19 22.72 9.93
N GLU A 89 -29.04 22.46 10.55
CA GLU A 89 -28.53 21.12 10.83
C GLU A 89 -29.49 20.32 11.73
N GLN A 90 -29.90 20.87 12.87
CA GLN A 90 -30.83 20.23 13.80
C GLN A 90 -32.22 19.94 13.19
N CYS A 91 -32.65 20.76 12.23
CA CYS A 91 -33.92 20.58 11.53
C CYS A 91 -33.83 19.63 10.34
N MET A 92 -32.65 19.08 10.03
CA MET A 92 -32.40 18.32 8.81
C MET A 92 -32.80 19.08 7.54
N GLU A 93 -32.54 20.39 7.50
CA GLU A 93 -32.77 21.18 6.30
C GLU A 93 -31.94 20.72 5.10
N ARG A 94 -32.27 21.26 3.94
CA ARG A 94 -31.46 21.07 2.72
C ARG A 94 -30.01 21.45 2.99
N MET A 95 -29.09 20.54 2.67
CA MET A 95 -27.64 20.71 2.84
C MET A 95 -27.14 22.04 2.22
N SER A 96 -27.64 22.39 1.03
CA SER A 96 -27.27 23.64 0.35
C SER A 96 -27.61 24.90 1.14
N LEU A 97 -28.73 24.92 1.89
CA LEU A 97 -29.11 26.05 2.73
C LEU A 97 -28.19 26.16 3.95
N MET A 98 -27.91 25.03 4.60
CA MET A 98 -27.00 24.96 5.75
C MET A 98 -25.58 25.41 5.35
N VAL A 99 -25.03 24.86 4.26
CA VAL A 99 -23.71 25.24 3.73
C VAL A 99 -23.68 26.73 3.34
N HIS A 100 -24.77 27.26 2.78
CA HIS A 100 -24.87 28.70 2.51
C HIS A 100 -24.73 29.56 3.78
N GLN A 101 -25.33 29.15 4.90
CA GLN A 101 -25.15 29.86 6.17
C GLN A 101 -23.70 29.81 6.67
N TYR A 102 -23.01 28.69 6.52
CA TYR A 102 -21.58 28.59 6.83
C TYR A 102 -20.74 29.50 5.93
N LYS A 103 -21.02 29.57 4.62
CA LYS A 103 -20.33 30.51 3.71
C LYS A 103 -20.50 31.95 4.16
N GLU A 104 -21.72 32.37 4.48
CA GLU A 104 -21.97 33.72 4.98
C GLU A 104 -21.25 33.98 6.30
N ALA A 105 -21.18 32.98 7.19
CA ALA A 105 -20.40 33.08 8.41
C ALA A 105 -18.91 33.33 8.12
N PHE A 106 -18.28 32.51 7.28
CA PHE A 106 -16.86 32.65 6.94
C PHE A 106 -16.53 33.93 6.20
N LYS A 107 -17.40 34.39 5.30
CA LYS A 107 -17.27 35.68 4.62
C LYS A 107 -17.16 36.83 5.65
N HIS A 108 -18.01 36.83 6.66
CA HIS A 108 -18.01 37.87 7.68
C HIS A 108 -16.91 37.69 8.74
N PHE A 109 -16.55 36.45 9.11
CA PHE A 109 -15.35 36.20 9.93
C PHE A 109 -14.09 36.68 9.25
N SER A 110 -13.94 36.36 7.96
CA SER A 110 -12.81 36.81 7.12
C SER A 110 -12.75 38.32 7.01
N PHE A 111 -13.90 38.99 6.78
CA PHE A 111 -13.96 40.45 6.80
C PHE A 111 -13.47 41.01 8.14
N GLY A 112 -14.01 40.50 9.25
CA GLY A 112 -13.64 40.93 10.60
C GLY A 112 -12.15 40.71 10.90
N PHE A 113 -11.58 39.59 10.47
CA PHE A 113 -10.17 39.27 10.69
C PHE A 113 -9.25 40.32 10.06
N HIS A 114 -9.42 40.63 8.77
CA HIS A 114 -8.55 41.57 8.04
C HIS A 114 -8.70 43.02 8.47
N HIS A 115 -9.91 43.45 8.82
CA HIS A 115 -10.18 44.86 9.10
C HIS A 115 -10.03 45.20 10.58
N SER A 116 -9.77 44.22 11.45
CA SER A 116 -9.71 44.42 12.91
C SER A 116 -8.33 44.82 13.46
N GLU A 117 -7.24 44.65 12.70
CA GLU A 117 -5.86 44.76 13.20
C GLU A 117 -5.55 46.11 13.84
N THR A 118 -6.04 47.21 13.27
CA THR A 118 -5.74 48.58 13.74
C THR A 118 -6.84 49.18 14.62
N VAL A 119 -8.00 48.52 14.73
CA VAL A 119 -9.20 49.07 15.38
C VAL A 119 -9.68 48.24 16.58
N LYS A 120 -9.26 46.98 16.71
CA LYS A 120 -9.63 46.10 17.82
C LYS A 120 -8.41 45.61 18.59
N ALA A 121 -8.56 45.45 19.90
CA ALA A 121 -7.55 44.84 20.75
C ALA A 121 -7.34 43.35 20.39
N ASP A 122 -6.12 42.84 20.64
CA ASP A 122 -5.76 41.45 20.33
C ASP A 122 -6.70 40.44 21.00
N SER A 123 -7.12 40.66 22.24
CA SER A 123 -8.07 39.78 22.93
C SER A 123 -9.42 39.65 22.21
N TRP A 124 -9.87 40.71 21.52
CA TRP A 124 -11.08 40.66 20.71
C TRP A 124 -10.85 39.86 19.42
N ARG A 125 -9.68 40.03 18.80
CA ARG A 125 -9.26 39.33 17.58
C ARG A 125 -9.08 37.83 17.84
N ASP A 126 -8.47 37.48 18.96
CA ASP A 126 -8.35 36.09 19.42
C ASP A 126 -9.72 35.45 19.61
N GLY A 127 -10.67 36.17 20.21
CA GLY A 127 -12.04 35.70 20.36
C GLY A 127 -12.78 35.53 19.02
N LEU A 128 -12.52 36.39 18.04
CA LEU A 128 -13.06 36.24 16.67
C LEU A 128 -12.50 35.00 16.00
N LEU A 129 -11.17 34.81 16.06
CA LEU A 129 -10.49 33.65 15.48
C LEU A 129 -10.96 32.34 16.14
N ALA A 130 -11.08 32.31 17.47
CA ALA A 130 -11.60 31.16 18.20
C ALA A 130 -13.04 30.80 17.77
N SER A 131 -13.88 31.82 17.52
CA SER A 131 -15.24 31.61 17.02
C SER A 131 -15.24 31.06 15.58
N ALA A 132 -14.38 31.58 14.71
CA ALA A 132 -14.24 31.08 13.34
C ALA A 132 -13.73 29.62 13.31
N LYS A 133 -12.79 29.27 14.21
CA LYS A 133 -12.33 27.89 14.40
C LYS A 133 -13.44 26.97 14.89
N GLY A 134 -14.24 27.40 15.86
CA GLY A 134 -15.42 26.65 16.30
C GLY A 134 -16.43 26.44 15.18
N CYS A 135 -16.65 27.45 14.35
CA CYS A 135 -17.51 27.36 13.17
C CYS A 135 -16.99 26.34 12.14
N TRP A 136 -15.68 26.32 11.90
CA TRP A 136 -15.03 25.33 11.04
C TRP A 136 -15.15 23.91 11.57
N GLU A 137 -14.85 23.71 12.85
CA GLU A 137 -14.91 22.39 13.47
C GLU A 137 -16.34 21.83 13.46
N GLU A 138 -17.35 22.64 13.75
CA GLU A 138 -18.75 22.21 13.69
C GLU A 138 -19.21 21.88 12.28
N LEU A 139 -18.78 22.64 11.26
CA LEU A 139 -19.07 22.28 9.86
C LEU A 139 -18.45 20.92 9.52
N ARG A 140 -17.15 20.77 9.79
CA ARG A 140 -16.32 19.62 9.38
C ARG A 140 -16.77 18.32 10.04
N CYS A 141 -17.16 18.38 11.32
CA CYS A 141 -17.61 17.23 12.10
C CYS A 141 -19.13 17.06 12.14
N GLY A 142 -19.89 18.00 11.57
CA GLY A 142 -21.35 17.94 11.44
C GLY A 142 -21.80 17.17 10.21
N ARG A 143 -23.00 17.46 9.72
CA ARG A 143 -23.64 16.76 8.57
C ARG A 143 -22.80 16.72 7.29
N VAL A 144 -21.82 17.62 7.10
CA VAL A 144 -20.92 17.56 5.94
C VAL A 144 -20.06 16.29 5.98
N SER A 145 -19.69 15.77 7.15
CA SER A 145 -18.91 14.52 7.26
C SER A 145 -19.66 13.29 6.77
N GLU A 146 -20.99 13.35 6.72
CA GLU A 146 -21.88 12.26 6.26
C GLU A 146 -21.99 12.20 4.73
N LEU A 147 -21.54 13.24 4.03
CA LEU A 147 -21.53 13.27 2.58
C LEU A 147 -20.48 12.30 2.02
N SER A 148 -20.73 11.81 0.80
CA SER A 148 -19.69 11.11 0.03
C SER A 148 -18.47 12.01 -0.16
N MET A 149 -17.28 11.41 -0.29
CA MET A 149 -16.03 12.17 -0.47
C MET A 149 -16.10 13.16 -1.64
N GLU A 150 -16.78 12.80 -2.74
CA GLU A 150 -17.00 13.68 -3.89
C GLU A 150 -17.83 14.92 -3.52
N ASN A 151 -18.98 14.73 -2.83
CA ASN A 151 -19.82 15.83 -2.39
C ASN A 151 -19.14 16.69 -1.31
N ARG A 152 -18.30 16.08 -0.46
CA ARG A 152 -17.45 16.80 0.51
C ARG A 152 -16.42 17.66 -0.21
N ALA A 153 -15.70 17.11 -1.18
CA ALA A 153 -14.73 17.85 -1.99
C ALA A 153 -15.39 19.05 -2.69
N MET A 154 -16.55 18.85 -3.32
CA MET A 154 -17.31 19.96 -3.93
C MET A 154 -17.70 21.03 -2.90
N THR A 155 -18.15 20.61 -1.72
CA THR A 155 -18.54 21.52 -0.64
C THR A 155 -17.34 22.35 -0.15
N TYR A 156 -16.18 21.72 0.08
CA TYR A 156 -14.98 22.40 0.53
C TYR A 156 -14.38 23.30 -0.57
N HIS A 157 -14.38 22.86 -1.83
CA HIS A 157 -13.91 23.67 -2.96
C HIS A 157 -14.71 24.98 -3.13
N ASP A 158 -16.01 24.92 -2.92
CA ASP A 158 -16.90 26.08 -2.99
C ASP A 158 -16.77 26.97 -1.73
N LEU A 159 -16.59 26.36 -0.55
CA LEU A 159 -16.45 27.08 0.71
C LEU A 159 -15.13 27.83 0.85
N VAL A 160 -14.01 27.25 0.42
CA VAL A 160 -12.66 27.80 0.65
C VAL A 160 -12.47 29.19 0.05
N GLN A 161 -13.24 29.54 -0.99
CA GLN A 161 -13.26 30.87 -1.61
C GLN A 161 -13.76 31.98 -0.66
N HIS A 162 -14.51 31.60 0.38
CA HIS A 162 -15.07 32.52 1.38
C HIS A 162 -14.26 32.54 2.69
N ILE A 163 -13.27 31.66 2.82
CA ILE A 163 -12.36 31.59 3.98
C ILE A 163 -11.07 32.32 3.59
N GLN A 164 -10.86 33.51 4.15
CA GLN A 164 -9.62 34.28 3.94
C GLN A 164 -8.78 34.35 5.22
N ILE A 165 -9.14 33.61 6.27
CA ILE A 165 -8.31 33.47 7.46
C ILE A 165 -7.23 32.42 7.16
N PRO A 166 -5.93 32.76 7.09
CA PRO A 166 -4.90 31.90 6.48
C PRO A 166 -4.85 30.48 7.06
N GLU A 167 -4.91 30.35 8.39
CA GLU A 167 -4.92 29.05 9.07
C GLU A 167 -6.12 28.19 8.68
N LEU A 168 -7.33 28.74 8.74
CA LEU A 168 -8.55 28.00 8.39
C LEU A 168 -8.62 27.71 6.89
N GLN A 169 -8.08 28.60 6.07
CA GLN A 169 -8.02 28.40 4.63
C GLN A 169 -7.07 27.23 4.30
N ALA A 170 -5.91 27.14 4.97
CA ALA A 170 -5.00 26.03 4.83
C ALA A 170 -5.64 24.71 5.31
N GLU A 171 -6.31 24.70 6.46
CA GLU A 171 -7.05 23.53 6.96
C GLU A 171 -8.13 23.07 5.97
N CYS A 172 -8.88 24.01 5.39
CA CYS A 172 -9.91 23.67 4.39
C CYS A 172 -9.32 23.08 3.10
N TYR A 173 -8.16 23.58 2.65
CA TYR A 173 -7.46 22.99 1.51
C TYR A 173 -6.91 21.60 1.83
N ILE A 174 -6.40 21.36 3.04
CA ILE A 174 -5.97 20.03 3.49
C ILE A 174 -7.14 19.05 3.48
N GLU A 175 -8.30 19.44 4.03
CA GLU A 175 -9.50 18.61 4.02
C GLU A 175 -10.02 18.33 2.59
N LEU A 176 -9.91 19.30 1.67
CA LEU A 176 -10.21 19.10 0.26
C LEU A 176 -9.26 18.07 -0.37
N ALA A 177 -7.94 18.20 -0.16
CA ALA A 177 -6.95 17.24 -0.64
C ALA A 177 -7.18 15.84 -0.06
N ASN A 178 -7.52 15.73 1.24
CA ASN A 178 -7.85 14.45 1.88
C ASN A 178 -9.07 13.78 1.24
N CYS A 179 -10.09 14.55 0.84
CA CYS A 179 -11.25 13.98 0.12
C CYS A 179 -10.83 13.33 -1.20
N HIS A 180 -10.03 14.02 -2.01
CA HIS A 180 -9.49 13.49 -3.27
C HIS A 180 -8.59 12.28 -3.02
N PHE A 181 -7.67 12.38 -2.05
CA PHE A 181 -6.75 11.31 -1.69
C PHE A 181 -7.50 10.04 -1.29
N HIS A 182 -8.48 10.14 -0.39
CA HIS A 182 -9.29 8.98 0.03
C HIS A 182 -10.09 8.34 -1.11
N PHE A 183 -10.59 9.14 -2.05
CA PHE A 183 -11.26 8.60 -3.23
C PHE A 183 -10.26 7.89 -4.15
N GLY A 184 -9.08 8.48 -4.35
CA GLY A 184 -8.02 7.94 -5.17
C GLY A 184 -7.45 6.62 -4.63
N ILE A 185 -7.17 6.50 -3.33
CA ILE A 185 -6.69 5.24 -2.74
C ILE A 185 -7.74 4.13 -2.89
N THR A 186 -9.02 4.46 -2.72
CA THR A 186 -10.11 3.49 -2.85
C THR A 186 -10.19 2.98 -4.31
N ALA A 187 -10.04 3.88 -5.28
CA ALA A 187 -9.99 3.52 -6.69
C ALA A 187 -8.79 2.61 -7.02
N ILE A 188 -7.59 2.95 -6.50
CA ILE A 188 -6.37 2.15 -6.68
C ILE A 188 -6.55 0.74 -6.11
N GLN A 189 -7.10 0.61 -4.90
CA GLN A 189 -7.39 -0.69 -4.26
C GLN A 189 -8.38 -1.52 -5.08
N ASN A 190 -9.36 -0.86 -5.71
CA ASN A 190 -10.32 -1.49 -6.62
C ASN A 190 -9.77 -1.74 -8.04
N LYS A 191 -8.46 -1.55 -8.25
CA LYS A 191 -7.77 -1.69 -9.54
C LYS A 191 -8.19 -0.70 -10.62
N ASP A 192 -8.90 0.38 -10.26
CA ASP A 192 -9.20 1.50 -11.15
C ASP A 192 -8.09 2.56 -11.06
N PHE A 193 -6.95 2.25 -11.69
CA PHE A 193 -5.81 3.16 -11.73
C PHE A 193 -6.12 4.47 -12.47
N LYS A 194 -7.09 4.47 -13.41
CA LYS A 194 -7.44 5.68 -14.17
C LYS A 194 -8.08 6.71 -13.26
N ARG A 195 -9.06 6.29 -12.45
CA ARG A 195 -9.64 7.16 -11.44
C ARG A 195 -8.64 7.50 -10.34
N GLY A 196 -7.84 6.52 -9.91
CA GLY A 196 -6.74 6.75 -8.96
C GLY A 196 -5.81 7.89 -9.38
N LEU A 197 -5.29 7.85 -10.61
CA LEU A 197 -4.41 8.90 -11.16
C LEU A 197 -5.10 10.26 -11.28
N TYR A 198 -6.38 10.27 -11.69
CA TYR A 198 -7.16 11.50 -11.76
C TYR A 198 -7.23 12.19 -10.40
N GLU A 199 -7.55 11.44 -9.34
CA GLU A 199 -7.68 11.99 -7.99
C GLU A 199 -6.33 12.41 -7.39
N MET A 200 -5.26 11.63 -7.59
CA MET A 200 -3.93 12.03 -7.12
C MET A 200 -3.50 13.37 -7.74
N ARG A 201 -3.85 13.60 -9.01
CA ARG A 201 -3.60 14.90 -9.68
C ARG A 201 -4.42 16.02 -9.06
N ASP A 202 -5.69 15.78 -8.75
CA ASP A 202 -6.58 16.75 -8.12
C ASP A 202 -6.17 17.08 -6.67
N CYS A 203 -5.30 16.29 -6.04
CA CYS A 203 -4.72 16.62 -4.73
C CYS A 203 -3.68 17.75 -4.78
N TYR A 204 -2.95 17.94 -5.88
CA TYR A 204 -1.82 18.88 -5.90
C TYR A 204 -2.23 20.35 -5.78
N MET A 205 -3.33 20.74 -6.42
CA MET A 205 -3.83 22.11 -6.32
C MET A 205 -4.13 22.49 -4.85
N PRO A 206 -4.99 21.76 -4.11
CA PRO A 206 -5.27 22.07 -2.72
C PRO A 206 -4.02 21.98 -1.83
N ILE A 207 -3.13 21.01 -2.03
CA ILE A 207 -1.87 20.92 -1.27
C ILE A 207 -1.01 22.18 -1.47
N ASN A 208 -0.82 22.63 -2.71
CA ASN A 208 -0.02 23.82 -3.00
C ASN A 208 -0.65 25.10 -2.45
N GLU A 209 -1.97 25.21 -2.50
CA GLU A 209 -2.69 26.34 -1.93
C GLU A 209 -2.63 26.33 -0.39
N ALA A 210 -2.71 25.16 0.25
CA ALA A 210 -2.49 25.02 1.69
C ALA A 210 -1.07 25.49 2.08
N LYS A 211 -0.04 25.12 1.32
CA LYS A 211 1.35 25.60 1.53
C LYS A 211 1.47 27.11 1.44
N ARG A 212 0.68 27.75 0.58
CA ARG A 212 0.68 29.22 0.44
C ARG A 212 0.06 29.91 1.65
N CYS A 213 -0.95 29.28 2.27
CA CYS A 213 -1.76 29.89 3.33
C CYS A 213 -1.38 29.47 4.77
N GLN A 214 -0.59 28.40 4.95
CA GLN A 214 -0.25 27.80 6.24
C GLN A 214 0.41 28.72 7.29
N GLY A 215 1.06 29.81 6.87
CA GLY A 215 1.88 30.65 7.74
C GLY A 215 3.02 29.88 8.42
N GLU A 216 3.41 30.29 9.62
CA GLU A 216 4.51 29.66 10.39
C GLU A 216 4.06 28.49 11.29
N LYS A 217 2.87 27.92 11.06
CA LYS A 217 2.31 26.87 11.92
C LYS A 217 2.91 25.51 11.61
N ILE A 218 3.75 25.04 12.53
CA ILE A 218 4.49 23.77 12.44
C ILE A 218 3.57 22.57 12.20
N ASN A 219 2.42 22.49 12.89
CA ASN A 219 1.51 21.35 12.75
C ASN A 219 0.92 21.24 11.33
N ILE A 220 0.50 22.37 10.76
CA ILE A 220 -0.07 22.42 9.40
C ILE A 220 1.00 22.08 8.36
N GLN A 221 2.23 22.60 8.53
CA GLN A 221 3.36 22.26 7.67
C GLN A 221 3.67 20.76 7.67
N ALA A 222 3.64 20.13 8.85
CA ALA A 222 3.88 18.70 8.98
C ALA A 222 2.78 17.88 8.28
N GLU A 223 1.51 18.24 8.48
CA GLU A 223 0.37 17.56 7.86
C GLU A 223 0.40 17.65 6.33
N ILE A 224 0.67 18.83 5.78
CA ILE A 224 0.81 19.03 4.33
C ILE A 224 1.94 18.17 3.75
N ARG A 225 3.08 18.10 4.45
CA ARG A 225 4.22 17.31 4.00
C ARG A 225 3.89 15.82 3.97
N ILE A 226 3.25 15.31 5.02
CA ILE A 226 2.83 13.91 5.08
C ILE A 226 1.87 13.61 3.93
N LEU A 227 0.85 14.46 3.73
CA LEU A 227 -0.11 14.27 2.66
C LEU A 227 0.51 14.31 1.26
N GLU A 228 1.48 15.19 1.03
CA GLU A 228 2.21 15.26 -0.23
C GLU A 228 3.06 13.99 -0.49
N GLU A 229 3.74 13.49 0.54
CA GLU A 229 4.49 12.23 0.47
C GLU A 229 3.53 11.06 0.17
N ASP A 230 2.37 10.99 0.84
CA ASP A 230 1.35 9.96 0.63
C ASP A 230 0.73 9.99 -0.77
N VAL A 231 0.39 11.18 -1.27
CA VAL A 231 -0.13 11.37 -2.64
C VAL A 231 0.91 10.93 -3.68
N PHE A 232 2.18 11.31 -3.48
CA PHE A 232 3.26 10.90 -4.36
C PHE A 232 3.40 9.37 -4.39
N MET A 233 3.38 8.71 -3.22
CA MET A 233 3.48 7.25 -3.14
C MET A 233 2.36 6.55 -3.92
N HIS A 234 1.10 6.97 -3.70
CA HIS A 234 -0.05 6.35 -4.35
C HIS A 234 -0.14 6.71 -5.84
N GLN A 235 0.36 7.87 -6.25
CA GLN A 235 0.50 8.17 -7.68
C GLN A 235 1.49 7.21 -8.35
N CYS A 236 2.66 6.98 -7.75
CA CYS A 236 3.64 6.00 -8.26
C CYS A 236 3.04 4.60 -8.38
N MET A 237 2.21 4.18 -7.41
CA MET A 237 1.45 2.92 -7.50
C MET A 237 0.52 2.88 -8.71
N ALA A 238 -0.31 3.91 -8.88
CA ALA A 238 -1.28 3.98 -9.96
C ALA A 238 -0.59 4.07 -11.34
N GLU A 239 0.53 4.77 -11.45
CA GLU A 239 1.38 4.80 -12.65
C GLU A 239 1.98 3.43 -12.97
N ALA A 240 2.43 2.68 -11.95
CA ALA A 240 2.93 1.32 -12.15
C ALA A 240 1.82 0.36 -12.61
N MET A 241 0.62 0.48 -12.06
CA MET A 241 -0.55 -0.30 -12.50
C MET A 241 -0.94 0.05 -13.94
N GLN A 242 -0.90 1.33 -14.31
CA GLN A 242 -1.11 1.76 -15.70
C GLN A 242 -0.07 1.14 -16.63
N ALA A 243 1.21 1.19 -16.26
CA ALA A 243 2.29 0.61 -17.06
C ALA A 243 2.13 -0.91 -17.25
N ILE A 244 1.73 -1.64 -16.20
CA ILE A 244 1.40 -3.07 -16.32
C ILE A 244 0.21 -3.27 -17.26
N SER A 245 -0.87 -2.48 -17.12
CA SER A 245 -2.05 -2.61 -17.98
C SER A 245 -1.72 -2.40 -19.46
N ILE A 246 -0.92 -1.38 -19.78
CA ILE A 246 -0.48 -1.11 -21.16
C ILE A 246 0.42 -2.25 -21.66
N GLY A 247 1.35 -2.70 -20.83
CA GLY A 247 2.23 -3.82 -21.15
C GLY A 247 1.48 -5.13 -21.39
N ASP A 248 0.47 -5.44 -20.58
CA ASP A 248 -0.40 -6.61 -20.74
C ASP A 248 -1.23 -6.51 -22.04
N ASP A 249 -1.78 -5.34 -22.37
CA ASP A 249 -2.53 -5.11 -23.61
C ASP A 249 -1.65 -5.29 -24.86
N LEU A 250 -0.41 -4.78 -24.83
CA LEU A 250 0.57 -4.96 -25.92
C LEU A 250 1.06 -6.41 -26.00
N TYR A 251 1.29 -7.05 -24.86
CA TYR A 251 1.67 -8.46 -24.79
C TYR A 251 0.60 -9.37 -25.41
N GLU A 252 -0.67 -9.13 -25.11
CA GLU A 252 -1.78 -9.91 -25.68
C GLU A 252 -1.86 -9.79 -27.20
N LYS A 253 -1.61 -8.59 -27.76
CA LYS A 253 -1.51 -8.38 -29.22
C LYS A 253 -0.33 -9.15 -29.81
N LEU A 254 0.83 -9.08 -29.16
CA LEU A 254 2.05 -9.76 -29.58
C LEU A 254 1.88 -11.29 -29.69
N ILE A 255 1.06 -11.90 -28.83
CA ILE A 255 0.84 -13.36 -28.84
C ILE A 255 -0.34 -13.83 -29.70
N LYS A 256 -1.28 -12.95 -30.06
CA LYS A 256 -2.52 -13.32 -30.77
C LYS A 256 -2.56 -12.88 -32.23
N ASP A 257 -2.01 -11.72 -32.55
CA ASP A 257 -2.43 -10.98 -33.75
C ASP A 257 -1.45 -11.06 -34.94
N GLU A 258 -0.30 -11.73 -34.81
CA GLU A 258 0.75 -11.71 -35.84
C GLU A 258 1.25 -13.09 -36.29
N GLU A 259 1.32 -13.30 -37.61
CA GLU A 259 1.95 -14.49 -38.24
C GLU A 259 3.47 -14.55 -37.98
N SER A 260 4.09 -13.40 -37.68
CA SER A 260 5.52 -13.27 -37.40
C SER A 260 5.75 -12.41 -36.16
N LEU A 261 6.66 -12.81 -35.28
CA LEU A 261 6.97 -12.10 -34.04
C LEU A 261 7.49 -10.67 -34.28
N ASN A 262 6.71 -9.65 -33.90
CA ASN A 262 7.17 -8.26 -33.86
C ASN A 262 8.08 -7.98 -32.66
N MET A 263 9.38 -7.95 -32.93
CA MET A 263 10.40 -7.70 -31.92
C MET A 263 10.33 -6.30 -31.32
N ASP A 264 9.93 -5.28 -32.08
CA ASP A 264 9.84 -3.90 -31.58
C ASP A 264 8.75 -3.81 -30.51
N MET A 265 7.59 -4.42 -30.75
CA MET A 265 6.52 -4.54 -29.76
C MET A 265 6.97 -5.34 -28.53
N ALA A 266 7.75 -6.40 -28.70
CA ALA A 266 8.30 -7.15 -27.58
C ALA A 266 9.20 -6.29 -26.67
N TYR A 267 10.01 -5.39 -27.24
CA TYR A 267 10.82 -4.45 -26.46
C TYR A 267 9.98 -3.35 -25.81
N GLU A 268 8.92 -2.88 -26.47
CA GLU A 268 7.99 -1.92 -25.86
C GLU A 268 7.28 -2.51 -24.62
N VAL A 269 6.84 -3.77 -24.70
CA VAL A 269 6.29 -4.51 -23.55
C VAL A 269 7.31 -4.60 -22.40
N ILE A 270 8.59 -4.88 -22.70
CA ILE A 270 9.66 -4.90 -21.70
C ILE A 270 9.78 -3.55 -21.01
N ASP A 271 9.77 -2.46 -21.79
CA ASP A 271 9.98 -1.13 -21.26
C ASP A 271 8.82 -0.69 -20.36
N TRP A 272 7.58 -1.03 -20.72
CA TRP A 272 6.42 -0.81 -19.85
C TRP A 272 6.52 -1.56 -18.52
N PHE A 273 6.83 -2.87 -18.54
CA PHE A 273 6.98 -3.62 -17.29
C PHE A 273 8.19 -3.15 -16.46
N LYS A 274 9.29 -2.73 -17.09
CA LYS A 274 10.41 -2.10 -16.37
C LYS A 274 10.04 -0.77 -15.74
N GLN A 275 9.26 0.06 -16.43
CA GLN A 275 8.76 1.31 -15.86
C GLN A 275 7.93 1.04 -14.60
N ALA A 276 7.06 0.03 -14.62
CA ALA A 276 6.32 -0.39 -13.44
C ALA A 276 7.24 -0.76 -12.26
N VAL A 277 8.29 -1.57 -12.51
CA VAL A 277 9.29 -1.95 -11.48
C VAL A 277 10.00 -0.72 -10.91
N ILE A 278 10.41 0.23 -11.75
CA ILE A 278 11.11 1.45 -11.31
C ILE A 278 10.19 2.29 -10.41
N ARG A 279 8.93 2.47 -10.82
CA ARG A 279 7.93 3.26 -10.09
C ARG A 279 7.60 2.67 -8.72
N THR A 280 7.58 1.35 -8.56
CA THR A 280 7.25 0.71 -7.27
C THR A 280 8.43 0.63 -6.31
N ARG A 281 9.66 0.56 -6.84
CA ARG A 281 10.87 0.37 -6.03
C ARG A 281 11.15 1.54 -5.09
N GLU A 282 10.80 2.74 -5.52
CA GLU A 282 11.01 3.98 -4.75
C GLU A 282 10.00 4.15 -3.61
N VAL A 283 8.87 3.45 -3.66
CA VAL A 283 7.72 3.62 -2.75
C VAL A 283 7.34 2.34 -1.98
N THR A 284 8.16 1.28 -2.10
CA THR A 284 8.03 0.02 -1.32
C THR A 284 6.77 -0.81 -1.59
N GLU A 285 6.18 -0.69 -2.78
CA GLU A 285 4.99 -1.46 -3.16
C GLU A 285 5.35 -2.82 -3.78
N VAL A 286 5.65 -3.75 -2.88
CA VAL A 286 6.27 -5.06 -3.15
C VAL A 286 5.42 -5.96 -4.05
N GLU A 287 4.09 -5.91 -3.93
CA GLU A 287 3.20 -6.76 -4.73
C GLU A 287 3.19 -6.36 -6.20
N ILE A 288 3.07 -5.06 -6.49
CA ILE A 288 3.05 -4.55 -7.86
C ILE A 288 4.42 -4.81 -8.53
N GLU A 289 5.52 -4.63 -7.79
CA GLU A 289 6.86 -5.01 -8.26
C GLU A 289 6.94 -6.51 -8.61
N ALA A 290 6.44 -7.38 -7.73
CA ALA A 290 6.42 -8.83 -7.96
C ALA A 290 5.59 -9.20 -9.21
N VAL A 291 4.45 -8.55 -9.41
CA VAL A 291 3.61 -8.74 -10.61
C VAL A 291 4.35 -8.30 -11.86
N ALA A 292 4.94 -7.10 -11.90
CA ALA A 292 5.69 -6.62 -13.07
C ALA A 292 6.88 -7.55 -13.42
N LEU A 293 7.62 -8.02 -12.41
CA LEU A 293 8.70 -8.99 -12.60
C LEU A 293 8.21 -10.35 -13.12
N SER A 294 7.04 -10.81 -12.67
CA SER A 294 6.42 -12.03 -13.20
C SER A 294 6.13 -11.92 -14.70
N ARG A 295 5.65 -10.75 -15.14
CA ARG A 295 5.34 -10.45 -16.54
C ARG A 295 6.58 -10.40 -17.40
N LEU A 296 7.65 -9.74 -16.92
CA LEU A 296 8.96 -9.79 -17.56
C LEU A 296 9.46 -11.23 -17.70
N GLY A 297 9.41 -12.00 -16.62
CA GLY A 297 9.82 -13.41 -16.62
C GLY A 297 9.07 -14.24 -17.66
N ARG A 298 7.74 -14.08 -17.72
CA ARG A 298 6.88 -14.75 -18.71
C ARG A 298 7.22 -14.35 -20.14
N LEU A 299 7.44 -13.06 -20.41
CA LEU A 299 7.83 -12.58 -21.74
C LEU A 299 9.18 -13.17 -22.19
N TYR A 300 10.19 -13.15 -21.31
CA TYR A 300 11.50 -13.72 -21.61
C TYR A 300 11.45 -15.25 -21.85
N ASP A 301 10.57 -15.96 -21.15
CA ASP A 301 10.38 -17.40 -21.32
C ASP A 301 9.59 -17.74 -22.61
N GLN A 302 8.44 -17.10 -22.79
CA GLN A 302 7.46 -17.50 -23.80
C GLN A 302 7.75 -16.89 -25.16
N VAL A 303 8.21 -15.64 -25.21
CA VAL A 303 8.43 -14.91 -26.46
C VAL A 303 9.90 -14.93 -26.86
N LEU A 304 10.79 -14.41 -26.00
CA LEU A 304 12.20 -14.25 -26.36
C LEU A 304 13.03 -15.54 -26.22
N LYS A 305 12.50 -16.56 -25.53
CA LYS A 305 13.17 -17.84 -25.26
C LYS A 305 14.54 -17.69 -24.56
N ILE A 306 14.72 -16.67 -23.73
CA ILE A 306 15.96 -16.41 -22.97
C ILE A 306 15.79 -16.90 -21.52
N LYS A 307 16.03 -18.20 -21.31
CA LYS A 307 15.74 -18.88 -20.03
C LYS A 307 16.43 -18.27 -18.81
N TYR A 308 17.70 -17.89 -18.92
CA TYR A 308 18.45 -17.38 -17.77
C TYR A 308 17.88 -16.05 -17.25
N LYS A 309 17.51 -15.13 -18.15
CA LYS A 309 16.85 -13.86 -17.79
C LYS A 309 15.45 -14.10 -17.23
N ALA A 310 14.68 -14.99 -17.87
CA ALA A 310 13.37 -15.36 -17.36
C ALA A 310 13.46 -15.87 -15.92
N LYS A 311 14.38 -16.82 -15.65
CA LYS A 311 14.61 -17.37 -14.31
C LYS A 311 14.96 -16.29 -13.29
N GLU A 312 15.83 -15.34 -13.64
CA GLU A 312 16.22 -14.22 -12.77
C GLU A 312 14.99 -13.40 -12.32
N TYR A 313 14.17 -12.95 -13.27
CA TYR A 313 12.96 -12.18 -12.97
C TYR A 313 11.92 -12.97 -12.17
N LEU A 314 11.66 -14.22 -12.56
CA LEU A 314 10.68 -15.08 -11.88
C LEU A 314 11.11 -15.41 -10.45
N MET A 315 12.39 -15.71 -10.22
CA MET A 315 12.91 -15.95 -8.87
C MET A 315 12.78 -14.70 -8.01
N ARG A 316 13.09 -13.51 -8.54
CA ARG A 316 12.93 -12.26 -7.80
C ARG A 316 11.46 -11.99 -7.47
N SER A 317 10.55 -12.19 -8.42
CA SER A 317 9.10 -12.09 -8.19
C SER A 317 8.63 -12.98 -7.04
N MET A 318 9.04 -14.26 -7.02
CA MET A 318 8.71 -15.21 -5.95
C MET A 318 9.31 -14.79 -4.60
N GLN A 319 10.55 -14.28 -4.57
CA GLN A 319 11.18 -13.79 -3.34
C GLN A 319 10.40 -12.61 -2.72
N LEU A 320 9.98 -11.65 -3.56
CA LEU A 320 9.16 -10.53 -3.11
C LEU A 320 7.81 -11.01 -2.59
N ALA A 321 7.17 -11.94 -3.29
CA ALA A 321 5.93 -12.58 -2.85
C ALA A 321 6.07 -13.18 -1.43
N HIS A 322 7.17 -13.91 -1.20
CA HIS A 322 7.45 -14.53 0.10
C HIS A 322 7.81 -13.53 1.21
N SER A 323 8.38 -12.37 0.88
CA SER A 323 8.67 -11.33 1.87
C SER A 323 7.42 -10.67 2.47
N MET A 324 6.25 -10.84 1.86
CA MET A 324 4.96 -10.28 2.32
C MET A 324 4.18 -11.23 3.26
N HIS A 325 4.84 -12.24 3.85
CA HIS A 325 4.22 -13.12 4.85
C HIS A 325 3.61 -12.30 6.02
N PRO A 326 2.37 -12.61 6.48
CA PRO A 326 1.60 -13.84 6.31
C PRO A 326 0.70 -13.91 5.07
N ARG A 327 0.65 -12.86 4.23
CA ARG A 327 -0.11 -12.92 2.99
C ARG A 327 0.49 -13.97 2.06
N THR A 328 -0.37 -14.77 1.42
CA THR A 328 0.03 -15.80 0.46
C THR A 328 -0.61 -15.54 -0.89
N PHE A 329 0.09 -15.95 -1.95
CA PHE A 329 -0.30 -15.65 -3.34
C PHE A 329 -0.58 -16.93 -4.16
N ASN A 330 -0.71 -18.08 -3.49
CA ASN A 330 -0.88 -19.38 -4.14
C ASN A 330 -2.13 -19.48 -5.03
N SER A 331 -3.13 -18.62 -4.81
CA SER A 331 -4.34 -18.52 -5.64
C SER A 331 -4.17 -17.62 -6.87
N GLU A 332 -3.22 -16.69 -6.83
CA GLU A 332 -3.01 -15.68 -7.87
C GLU A 332 -2.41 -16.27 -9.14
N GLY A 333 -2.94 -15.89 -10.30
CA GLY A 333 -2.49 -16.42 -11.59
C GLY A 333 -1.02 -16.17 -11.86
N TRP A 334 -0.55 -14.93 -11.62
CA TRP A 334 0.84 -14.56 -11.84
C TRP A 334 1.83 -15.40 -11.01
N PHE A 335 1.44 -15.77 -9.79
CA PHE A 335 2.28 -16.55 -8.88
C PHE A 335 2.33 -18.03 -9.31
N LYS A 336 1.19 -18.59 -9.74
CA LYS A 336 1.13 -19.94 -10.31
C LYS A 336 1.97 -20.04 -11.57
N ASP A 337 1.83 -19.08 -12.50
CA ASP A 337 2.62 -19.03 -13.73
C ASP A 337 4.13 -19.02 -13.43
N CYS A 338 4.57 -18.20 -12.46
CA CYS A 338 5.96 -18.19 -12.01
C CYS A 338 6.42 -19.56 -11.50
N ALA A 339 5.64 -20.18 -10.63
CA ALA A 339 5.96 -21.47 -10.03
C ALA A 339 6.06 -22.57 -11.10
N GLU A 340 5.12 -22.61 -12.04
CA GLU A 340 5.09 -23.59 -13.14
C GLU A 340 6.31 -23.47 -14.07
N ILE A 341 6.68 -22.24 -14.46
CA ILE A 341 7.85 -22.01 -15.32
C ILE A 341 9.13 -22.42 -14.60
N LEU A 342 9.28 -22.06 -13.31
CA LEU A 342 10.46 -22.41 -12.52
C LEU A 342 10.55 -23.93 -12.28
N GLU A 343 9.42 -24.60 -12.03
CA GLU A 343 9.37 -26.06 -11.90
C GLU A 343 9.76 -26.75 -13.21
N ARG A 344 9.29 -26.23 -14.36
CA ARG A 344 9.70 -26.73 -15.68
C ARG A 344 11.21 -26.60 -15.86
N TYR A 345 11.80 -25.45 -15.56
CA TYR A 345 13.25 -25.28 -15.65
C TYR A 345 14.00 -26.24 -14.74
N GLN A 346 13.51 -26.48 -13.53
CA GLN A 346 14.12 -27.44 -12.61
C GLN A 346 14.08 -28.87 -13.19
N LYS A 347 12.94 -29.29 -13.75
CA LYS A 347 12.79 -30.60 -14.40
C LYS A 347 13.71 -30.76 -15.61
N GLU A 348 13.83 -29.73 -16.44
CA GLU A 348 14.73 -29.73 -17.59
C GLU A 348 16.21 -29.86 -17.17
N THR A 349 16.63 -29.14 -16.12
CA THR A 349 17.99 -29.27 -15.58
C THR A 349 18.25 -30.68 -15.07
N VAL A 350 17.33 -31.24 -14.27
CA VAL A 350 17.47 -32.62 -13.76
C VAL A 350 17.54 -33.62 -14.91
N ALA A 351 16.67 -33.49 -15.92
CA ALA A 351 16.68 -34.40 -17.07
C ALA A 351 17.98 -34.33 -17.88
N ALA A 352 18.55 -33.13 -18.06
CA ALA A 352 19.82 -32.94 -18.75
C ALA A 352 21.01 -33.53 -17.95
N GLU A 353 20.99 -33.39 -16.62
CA GLU A 353 21.98 -34.01 -15.73
C GLU A 353 21.88 -35.54 -15.74
N GLU A 354 20.67 -36.08 -15.71
CA GLU A 354 20.40 -37.51 -15.82
C GLU A 354 20.82 -38.07 -17.18
N GLU A 355 20.52 -37.39 -18.29
CA GLU A 355 20.94 -37.80 -19.62
C GLU A 355 22.47 -37.84 -19.74
N LYS A 356 23.14 -36.80 -19.22
CA LYS A 356 24.60 -36.75 -19.18
C LYS A 356 25.18 -37.88 -18.33
N TRP A 357 24.61 -38.10 -17.14
CA TRP A 357 25.02 -39.20 -16.26
C TRP A 357 24.80 -40.57 -16.92
N ASN A 358 23.68 -40.77 -17.62
CA ASN A 358 23.39 -42.02 -18.30
C ASN A 358 24.40 -42.30 -19.42
N LYS A 359 24.78 -41.28 -20.22
CA LYS A 359 25.84 -41.41 -21.24
C LYS A 359 27.19 -41.75 -20.62
N GLU A 360 27.63 -41.00 -19.60
CA GLU A 360 28.87 -41.28 -18.88
C GLU A 360 28.86 -42.69 -18.25
N ARG A 361 27.73 -43.11 -17.69
CA ARG A 361 27.54 -44.43 -17.08
C ARG A 361 27.63 -45.53 -18.11
N GLU A 362 27.02 -45.38 -19.28
CA GLU A 362 27.11 -46.38 -20.37
C GLU A 362 28.55 -46.63 -20.80
N GLU A 363 29.36 -45.58 -20.93
CA GLU A 363 30.79 -45.70 -21.24
C GLU A 363 31.56 -46.45 -20.14
N ILE A 364 31.29 -46.13 -18.87
CA ILE A 364 31.88 -46.83 -17.72
C ILE A 364 31.48 -48.30 -17.71
N VAL A 365 30.21 -48.63 -17.96
CA VAL A 365 29.72 -50.01 -18.00
C VAL A 365 30.39 -50.81 -19.12
N LYS A 366 30.59 -50.21 -20.31
CA LYS A 366 31.36 -50.84 -21.40
C LYS A 366 32.80 -51.15 -20.96
N GLY A 367 33.45 -50.23 -20.22
CA GLY A 367 34.78 -50.46 -19.66
C GLY A 367 34.83 -51.56 -18.59
N LEU A 368 33.71 -51.84 -17.92
CA LEU A 368 33.55 -52.85 -16.88
C LEU A 368 33.01 -54.20 -17.40
N GLU A 369 33.09 -54.48 -18.71
CA GLU A 369 32.47 -55.67 -19.30
C GLU A 369 32.90 -56.98 -18.62
N LYS A 370 34.17 -57.09 -18.20
CA LYS A 370 34.69 -58.29 -17.51
C LYS A 370 34.10 -58.43 -16.12
N GLU A 371 34.04 -57.34 -15.37
CA GLU A 371 33.45 -57.25 -14.04
C GLU A 371 31.95 -57.54 -14.11
N MET A 372 31.23 -56.99 -15.10
CA MET A 372 29.81 -57.24 -15.32
C MET A 372 29.52 -58.71 -15.62
N LYS A 373 30.27 -59.34 -16.54
CA LYS A 373 30.17 -60.79 -16.80
C LYS A 373 30.47 -61.62 -15.55
N GLY A 374 31.40 -61.16 -14.72
CA GLY A 374 31.72 -61.79 -13.44
C GLY A 374 30.55 -61.73 -12.45
N ILE A 375 29.93 -60.55 -12.34
CA ILE A 375 28.73 -60.34 -11.50
C ILE A 375 27.55 -61.16 -12.03
N GLU A 376 27.32 -61.20 -13.34
CA GLU A 376 26.23 -61.99 -13.96
C GLU A 376 26.38 -63.49 -13.69
N LYS A 377 27.58 -64.06 -13.92
CA LYS A 377 27.86 -65.47 -13.60
C LYS A 377 27.73 -65.77 -12.12
N ALA A 378 28.03 -64.81 -11.25
CA ALA A 378 27.79 -64.96 -9.83
C ALA A 378 26.29 -64.86 -9.49
N ASP A 379 25.53 -64.08 -10.25
CA ASP A 379 24.10 -63.86 -10.06
C ASP A 379 23.23 -65.05 -10.53
N GLU A 380 23.77 -65.97 -11.31
CA GLU A 380 23.13 -67.26 -11.60
C GLU A 380 23.10 -68.20 -10.39
N LYS A 381 23.93 -67.92 -9.38
CA LYS A 381 24.08 -68.76 -8.19
C LYS A 381 23.11 -68.36 -7.08
N ASP A 382 23.08 -69.17 -6.02
CA ASP A 382 22.26 -68.86 -4.85
C ASP A 382 22.74 -67.58 -4.13
N SER A 383 21.86 -66.98 -3.34
CA SER A 383 22.12 -65.68 -2.70
C SER A 383 23.33 -65.69 -1.76
N GLN A 384 23.69 -66.82 -1.15
CA GLN A 384 24.88 -66.91 -0.31
C GLN A 384 26.16 -66.97 -1.15
N GLU A 385 26.13 -67.66 -2.28
CA GLU A 385 27.23 -67.68 -3.24
C GLU A 385 27.46 -66.31 -3.89
N PHE A 386 26.38 -65.61 -4.25
CA PHE A 386 26.46 -64.24 -4.77
C PHE A 386 27.09 -63.28 -3.74
N LEU A 387 26.63 -63.31 -2.49
CA LEU A 387 27.21 -62.51 -1.40
C LEU A 387 28.70 -62.81 -1.18
N ARG A 388 29.09 -64.09 -1.17
CA ARG A 388 30.50 -64.48 -1.07
C ARG A 388 31.33 -63.93 -2.22
N TYR A 389 30.80 -64.00 -3.45
CA TYR A 389 31.49 -63.49 -4.63
C TYR A 389 31.69 -61.98 -4.54
N VAL A 390 30.63 -61.22 -4.30
CA VAL A 390 30.65 -59.75 -4.27
C VAL A 390 31.61 -59.23 -3.21
N TYR A 391 31.55 -59.72 -1.97
CA TYR A 391 32.46 -59.25 -0.91
C TYR A 391 33.92 -59.65 -1.09
N ARG A 392 34.18 -60.70 -1.88
CA ARG A 392 35.54 -61.16 -2.17
C ARG A 392 36.15 -60.39 -3.33
N VAL A 393 35.39 -60.24 -4.42
CA VAL A 393 35.88 -59.65 -5.67
C VAL A 393 35.76 -58.13 -5.66
N PHE A 394 34.70 -57.61 -5.05
CA PHE A 394 34.40 -56.19 -4.95
C PHE A 394 34.20 -55.79 -3.47
N PRO A 395 35.20 -55.89 -2.59
CA PRO A 395 35.03 -55.62 -1.18
C PRO A 395 34.54 -54.17 -0.93
N PRO A 396 33.62 -53.93 0.02
CA PRO A 396 33.16 -52.59 0.34
C PRO A 396 34.33 -51.69 0.74
N LYS A 397 34.28 -50.40 0.37
CA LYS A 397 35.37 -49.46 0.67
C LYS A 397 35.40 -49.02 2.14
N ASN A 398 34.25 -49.04 2.82
CA ASN A 398 34.21 -48.86 4.27
C ASN A 398 34.75 -50.12 4.96
N LYS A 399 35.82 -49.97 5.75
CA LYS A 399 36.51 -51.06 6.45
C LYS A 399 35.63 -51.78 7.47
N GLU A 400 34.56 -51.13 7.95
CA GLU A 400 33.60 -51.72 8.89
C GLU A 400 32.58 -52.64 8.20
N HIS A 401 32.33 -52.44 6.90
CA HIS A 401 31.39 -53.24 6.11
C HIS A 401 32.01 -54.59 5.74
N LYS A 402 31.81 -55.60 6.59
CA LYS A 402 32.33 -56.97 6.38
C LYS A 402 31.20 -57.98 6.26
N LEU A 403 31.43 -59.02 5.47
CA LEU A 403 30.54 -60.18 5.41
C LEU A 403 30.61 -60.96 6.74
N GLU A 404 29.46 -61.36 7.27
CA GLU A 404 29.37 -62.13 8.52
C GLU A 404 30.19 -63.43 8.44
N GLY A 405 30.94 -63.74 9.50
CA GLY A 405 31.99 -64.77 9.50
C GLY A 405 31.53 -66.18 9.11
N GLY A 406 30.29 -66.56 9.46
CA GLY A 406 29.71 -67.86 9.08
C GLY A 406 29.51 -68.02 7.57
N LEU A 407 29.18 -66.95 6.85
CA LEU A 407 28.94 -66.99 5.40
C LEU A 407 30.23 -67.07 4.57
N LYS A 408 31.41 -66.85 5.20
CA LYS A 408 32.71 -66.89 4.52
C LYS A 408 33.16 -68.30 4.14
N LYS A 409 32.66 -69.34 4.82
CA LYS A 409 33.02 -70.74 4.55
C LYS A 409 32.14 -71.32 3.44
N LYS A 410 32.77 -71.94 2.44
CA LYS A 410 32.07 -72.62 1.34
C LYS A 410 31.36 -73.86 1.90
N GLY A 411 30.09 -74.08 1.55
CA GLY A 411 29.27 -75.20 2.03
C GLY A 411 28.50 -74.95 3.35
N PHE A 412 28.60 -73.77 3.95
CA PHE A 412 27.79 -73.38 5.11
C PHE A 412 26.47 -72.76 4.64
N HIS A 413 25.33 -73.36 5.01
CA HIS A 413 23.99 -72.87 4.67
C HIS A 413 23.40 -72.06 5.83
N VAL A 414 22.92 -70.85 5.54
CA VAL A 414 22.26 -69.96 6.51
C VAL A 414 20.75 -70.01 6.34
N GLU A 415 20.05 -70.09 7.48
CA GLU A 415 18.59 -70.03 7.56
C GLU A 415 18.00 -68.79 6.89
N HIS A 416 16.79 -68.95 6.36
CA HIS A 416 16.10 -67.96 5.53
C HIS A 416 16.07 -66.54 6.15
N ASP A 417 15.64 -66.42 7.40
CA ASP A 417 15.48 -65.12 8.09
C ASP A 417 16.81 -64.42 8.36
N LYS A 418 17.86 -65.20 8.63
CA LYS A 418 19.20 -64.68 8.84
C LYS A 418 19.82 -64.23 7.51
N LEU A 419 19.61 -64.99 6.44
CA LEU A 419 20.06 -64.61 5.09
C LEU A 419 19.37 -63.32 4.60
N LYS A 420 18.07 -63.15 4.87
CA LYS A 420 17.32 -61.92 4.57
C LYS A 420 17.94 -60.68 5.24
N LYS A 421 18.28 -60.77 6.53
CA LYS A 421 18.96 -59.68 7.26
C LYS A 421 20.35 -59.37 6.70
N ILE A 422 21.10 -60.40 6.28
CA ILE A 422 22.44 -60.22 5.68
C ILE A 422 22.34 -59.52 4.32
N LEU A 423 21.36 -59.89 3.47
CA LEU A 423 21.11 -59.22 2.19
C LEU A 423 20.72 -57.76 2.38
N GLN A 424 19.86 -57.45 3.35
CA GLN A 424 19.49 -56.07 3.70
C GLN A 424 20.72 -55.24 4.08
N LYS A 425 21.61 -55.78 4.93
CA LYS A 425 22.88 -55.11 5.28
C LYS A 425 23.77 -54.93 4.04
N ALA A 426 23.85 -55.94 3.18
CA ALA A 426 24.65 -55.86 1.96
C ALA A 426 24.15 -54.77 1.00
N VAL A 427 22.84 -54.59 0.83
CA VAL A 427 22.27 -53.47 0.06
C VAL A 427 22.77 -52.13 0.63
N VAL A 428 22.78 -51.98 1.95
CA VAL A 428 23.29 -50.77 2.61
C VAL A 428 24.80 -50.60 2.41
N HIS A 429 25.58 -51.68 2.42
CA HIS A 429 27.03 -51.63 2.27
C HIS A 429 27.49 -51.16 0.89
N TYR A 430 26.70 -51.44 -0.16
CA TYR A 430 26.99 -51.08 -1.56
C TYR A 430 26.10 -49.96 -2.10
N HIS A 431 25.26 -49.34 -1.27
CA HIS A 431 24.32 -48.32 -1.75
C HIS A 431 25.09 -47.16 -2.44
N PRO A 432 24.72 -46.78 -3.69
CA PRO A 432 25.48 -45.81 -4.46
C PRO A 432 25.53 -44.41 -3.82
N ASP A 433 24.48 -43.99 -3.11
CA ASP A 433 24.46 -42.71 -2.38
C ASP A 433 25.48 -42.64 -1.23
N LYS A 434 25.99 -43.79 -0.76
CA LYS A 434 27.05 -43.86 0.26
C LYS A 434 28.45 -43.91 -0.33
N VAL A 435 28.56 -43.90 -1.66
CA VAL A 435 29.85 -43.86 -2.35
C VAL A 435 30.32 -42.42 -2.45
N ASP A 436 31.39 -42.11 -1.74
CA ASP A 436 32.17 -40.90 -1.96
C ASP A 436 32.85 -40.97 -3.34
N THR A 437 32.25 -40.30 -4.32
CA THR A 437 32.73 -40.28 -5.71
C THR A 437 34.05 -39.53 -5.89
N GLU A 438 34.38 -38.58 -5.01
CA GLU A 438 35.66 -37.86 -5.06
C GLU A 438 36.80 -38.78 -4.62
N LYS A 439 36.56 -39.59 -3.58
CA LYS A 439 37.57 -40.51 -3.04
C LYS A 439 37.68 -41.84 -3.78
N HIS A 440 36.57 -42.37 -4.29
CA HIS A 440 36.52 -43.73 -4.84
C HIS A 440 36.22 -43.79 -6.34
N GLY A 441 35.92 -42.64 -6.96
CA GLY A 441 35.72 -42.49 -8.39
C GLY A 441 34.35 -42.98 -8.90
N LYS A 442 33.97 -42.48 -10.09
CA LYS A 442 32.70 -42.81 -10.75
C LYS A 442 32.58 -44.30 -11.11
N VAL A 443 33.68 -44.97 -11.43
CA VAL A 443 33.72 -46.42 -11.73
C VAL A 443 33.22 -47.26 -10.56
N TRP A 444 33.68 -46.96 -9.34
CA TRP A 444 33.24 -47.67 -8.15
C TRP A 444 31.77 -47.41 -7.82
N LYS A 445 31.29 -46.17 -8.04
CA LYS A 445 29.86 -45.84 -7.90
C LYS A 445 29.00 -46.69 -8.83
N VAL A 446 29.33 -46.74 -10.13
CA VAL A 446 28.58 -47.54 -11.12
C VAL A 446 28.60 -49.04 -10.77
N LEU A 447 29.76 -49.56 -10.36
CA LEU A 447 29.87 -50.95 -9.93
C LEU A 447 28.99 -51.25 -8.69
N SER A 448 28.96 -50.31 -7.74
CA SER A 448 28.16 -50.40 -6.52
C SER A 448 26.66 -50.32 -6.82
N GLU A 449 26.24 -49.50 -7.80
CA GLU A 449 24.86 -49.50 -8.33
C GLU A 449 24.47 -50.87 -8.88
N GLU A 450 25.31 -51.48 -9.72
CA GLU A 450 25.03 -52.77 -10.36
C GLU A 450 24.98 -53.94 -9.36
N ILE A 451 25.86 -53.91 -8.36
CA ILE A 451 25.85 -54.86 -7.24
C ILE A 451 24.57 -54.66 -6.41
N THR A 452 24.24 -53.41 -6.07
CA THR A 452 23.07 -53.08 -5.25
C THR A 452 21.78 -53.50 -5.92
N LYS A 453 21.60 -53.25 -7.22
CA LYS A 453 20.42 -53.71 -7.99
C LYS A 453 20.17 -55.20 -7.83
N ARG A 454 21.21 -56.03 -7.92
CA ARG A 454 21.11 -57.49 -7.79
C ARG A 454 20.87 -57.93 -6.34
N LEU A 455 21.52 -57.28 -5.38
CA LEU A 455 21.27 -57.53 -3.95
C LEU A 455 19.83 -57.19 -3.55
N THR A 456 19.31 -56.06 -4.02
CA THR A 456 17.92 -55.62 -3.76
C THR A 456 16.91 -56.61 -4.34
N ARG A 457 17.06 -57.02 -5.61
CA ARG A 457 16.19 -58.04 -6.22
C ARG A 457 16.17 -59.34 -5.42
N ARG A 458 17.33 -59.79 -4.92
CA ARG A 458 17.43 -61.00 -4.08
C ARG A 458 16.76 -60.82 -2.73
N TYR A 459 16.94 -59.67 -2.09
CA TYR A 459 16.27 -59.34 -0.83
C TYR A 459 14.75 -59.30 -1.00
N GLU A 460 14.25 -58.72 -2.08
CA GLU A 460 12.81 -58.63 -2.37
C GLU A 460 12.17 -59.99 -2.64
N ARG A 461 12.89 -60.94 -3.27
CA ARG A 461 12.40 -62.33 -3.43
C ARG A 461 12.29 -63.12 -2.11
N MET A 462 12.87 -62.60 -1.03
CA MET A 462 12.79 -63.17 0.32
C MET A 462 11.83 -62.39 1.22
N LYS A 463 11.16 -61.35 0.69
CA LYS A 463 9.96 -60.78 1.30
C LYS A 463 8.84 -61.78 1.16
#